data_AF-A0A9Q9JB49-F1
#
_entry.id   AF-A0A9Q9JB49-F1
#
_cell.length_a   1.000
_cell.length_b   1.000
_cell.length_c   1.000
_cell.angle_alpha   90.00
_cell.angle_beta   90.00
_cell.angle_gamma   90.00
#
_symmetry.space_group_name_H-M   'P 1'
#
loop_
_entity.id
_entity.type
_entity.pdbx_description
1 polymer ?
#
loop_
_entity_poly.entity_id
_entity_poly.type
_entity_poly.pdbx_seq_one_letter_code
_entity_poly.pdbx_strand_id
1 'polypeptide(L)' 'MNISFPDETYRTLLTEANRRDMPMARLCSELLQTAAKIIDKTKADNQTENQRGNDGRNEYRK' A
#
# COMPACT_ATOMS: atom_id res chain seq x y z
N MET A 1 4.34 -12.04 -16.79
CA MET A 1 5.02 -10.79 -16.37
C MET A 1 6.40 -11.19 -15.89
N ASN A 2 7.48 -10.63 -16.45
CA ASN A 2 8.84 -10.91 -15.97
C ASN A 2 9.26 -9.75 -15.06
N ILE A 3 9.58 -10.05 -13.79
CA ILE A 3 9.97 -9.05 -12.80
C ILE A 3 11.32 -9.44 -12.22
N SER A 4 12.23 -8.47 -12.19
CA SER A 4 13.56 -8.62 -11.61
C SER A 4 13.64 -7.90 -10.28
N PHE A 5 14.34 -8.49 -9.32
CA PHE A 5 14.63 -7.89 -8.04
C PHE A 5 16.14 -7.75 -7.87
N PRO A 6 16.61 -6.74 -7.11
CA PRO A 6 17.97 -6.74 -6.59
C PRO A 6 18.26 -8.03 -5.83
N ASP A 7 19.51 -8.51 -5.85
CA ASP A 7 19.92 -9.79 -5.25
C ASP A 7 19.46 -9.96 -3.80
N GLU A 8 19.60 -8.92 -2.99
CA GLU A 8 19.19 -8.93 -1.58
C GLU A 8 17.68 -9.14 -1.44
N THR A 9 16.89 -8.40 -2.22
CA THR A 9 15.43 -8.52 -2.23
C THR A 9 14.99 -9.89 -2.73
N TYR A 10 15.63 -10.41 -3.79
CA TYR A 10 15.36 -11.74 -4.31
C TYR A 10 15.60 -12.82 -3.25
N ARG A 11 16.78 -12.80 -2.60
CA ARG A 11 17.14 -13.77 -1.55
C ARG A 11 16.17 -13.72 -0.37
N THR A 12 15.76 -12.53 0.03
CA THR A 12 14.80 -12.33 1.12
C THR A 12 13.44 -12.92 0.78
N LEU A 13 12.91 -12.61 -0.41
CA LEU A 13 11.62 -13.14 -0.88
C LEU A 13 11.66 -14.66 -1.04
N LEU A 14 12.75 -15.21 -1.57
CA LEU A 14 12.91 -16.66 -1.74
C LEU A 14 12.98 -17.37 -0.38
N THR A 15 13.71 -16.81 0.59
CA THR A 15 13.79 -17.34 1.95
C THR A 15 12.43 -17.38 2.62
N GLU A 16 11.66 -16.29 2.53
CA GLU A 16 10.31 -16.22 3.11
C GLU A 16 9.32 -17.14 2.40
N ALA A 17 9.40 -17.27 1.08
CA ALA A 17 8.56 -18.18 0.31
C ALA A 17 8.79 -19.64 0.74
N ASN A 18 10.07 -20.03 0.89
CA ASN A 18 10.45 -21.35 1.39
C ASN A 18 9.98 -21.57 2.84
N ARG A 19 10.15 -20.57 3.71
CA ARG A 19 9.71 -20.64 5.11
C ARG A 19 8.20 -20.88 5.25
N ARG A 20 7.40 -20.38 4.30
CA ARG A 20 5.94 -20.50 4.26
C ARG A 20 5.43 -21.66 3.39
N ASP A 21 6.35 -22.45 2.84
CA ASP A 21 6.04 -23.53 1.90
C ASP A 21 5.11 -23.08 0.75
N MET A 22 5.45 -21.96 0.11
CA MET A 22 4.65 -21.38 -0.96
C MET A 22 5.49 -20.90 -2.15
N PRO A 23 4.93 -20.86 -3.38
CA PRO A 23 5.63 -20.29 -4.51
C PRO A 23 5.92 -18.79 -4.31
N MET A 24 7.14 -18.35 -4.60
CA MET A 24 7.55 -16.95 -4.49
C MET A 24 6.63 -15.98 -5.25
N ALA A 25 6.12 -16.40 -6.41
CA ALA A 25 5.15 -15.62 -7.18
C ALA A 25 3.85 -15.32 -6.40
N ARG A 26 3.38 -16.28 -5.59
CA ARG A 26 2.20 -16.12 -4.74
C ARG A 26 2.51 -15.16 -3.58
N LEU A 27 3.68 -15.30 -2.95
CA LEU A 27 4.13 -14.37 -1.92
C LEU A 27 4.18 -12.93 -2.44
N CYS A 28 4.78 -12.71 -3.62
CA CYS A 28 4.82 -11.40 -4.27
C CYS A 28 3.41 -10.85 -4.53
N SER A 29 2.47 -11.70 -4.95
CA SER A 29 1.08 -11.29 -5.19
C SER A 29 0.39 -10.84 -3.90
N GLU A 30 0.57 -11.55 -2.79
CA GLU A 30 0.02 -11.20 -1.48
C GLU A 30 0.61 -9.88 -0.95
N LEU A 31 1.92 -9.67 -1.14
CA LEU A 31 2.59 -8.42 -0.79
C LEU A 31 2.03 -7.24 -1.59
N LEU A 32 1.87 -7.39 -2.91
CA LEU A 32 1.31 -6.34 -3.77
C LEU A 32 -0.13 -5.99 -3.39
N GLN A 33 -0.97 -6.98 -3.10
CA GLN A 33 -2.34 -6.75 -2.64
C GLN A 33 -2.38 -6.02 -1.28
N THR A 34 -1.49 -6.38 -0.37
CA THR A 34 -1.40 -5.74 0.94
C THR A 34 -0.93 -4.29 0.80
N ALA A 35 0.09 -4.04 -0.02
CA ALA A 35 0.59 -2.70 -0.31
C ALA A 35 -0.49 -1.82 -0.96
N ALA A 36 -1.25 -2.35 -1.91
CA ALA A 36 -2.36 -1.63 -2.54
C ALA A 36 -3.40 -1.16 -1.51
N LYS A 37 -3.82 -2.05 -0.60
CA LYS A 37 -4.77 -1.70 0.48
C LYS A 37 -4.24 -0.61 1.40
N ILE A 38 -2.95 -0.65 1.72
CA ILE A 38 -2.30 0.39 2.54
C ILE A 38 -2.34 1.73 1.80
N ILE A 39 -1.94 1.75 0.53
CA ILE A 39 -1.93 2.95 -0.31
C ILE A 39 -3.33 3.54 -0.44
N ASP A 40 -4.33 2.70 -0.69
CA ASP A 40 -5.73 3.15 -0.85
C ASP A 40 -6.28 3.72 0.47
N LYS A 41 -5.99 3.07 1.60
CA LYS A 41 -6.34 3.59 2.93
C LYS A 41 -5.67 4.94 3.19
N THR A 42 -4.37 5.05 2.94
CA THR A 42 -3.63 6.30 3.13
C THR A 42 -4.19 7.43 2.25
N LYS A 43 -4.62 7.15 1.02
CA LYS A 43 -5.29 8.15 0.17
C LYS A 43 -6.63 8.59 0.76
N ALA A 44 -7.45 7.67 1.25
CA ALA A 44 -8.74 7.98 1.87
C ALA A 44 -8.57 8.81 3.16
N ASP A 45 -7.59 8.45 4.00
CA ASP A 45 -7.28 9.17 5.23
C ASP A 45 -6.82 10.61 4.93
N ASN A 46 -5.92 10.79 3.94
CA ASN A 46 -5.48 12.12 3.48
C ASN A 46 -6.61 12.94 2.84
N GLN A 47 -7.56 12.31 2.13
CA GLN A 47 -8.74 13.00 1.58
C GLN A 47 -9.66 13.49 2.69
N THR A 48 -9.81 12.73 3.78
CA THR A 48 -10.66 13.09 4.92
C THR A 48 -10.09 14.26 5.73
N GLU A 49 -8.75 14.33 5.87
CA GLU A 49 -8.09 15.49 6.49
C GLU A 49 -8.23 16.78 5.66
N ASN A 50 -8.13 16.68 4.33
CA ASN A 50 -8.30 17.84 3.45
C ASN A 50 -9.76 18.34 3.37
N GLN A 51 -10.75 17.51 3.72
CA GLN A 51 -12.17 17.91 3.74
C GLN A 51 -12.62 18.51 5.08
N ARG A 52 -11.99 18.16 6.21
CA ARG A 52 -12.30 18.78 7.52
C ARG A 52 -11.90 20.25 7.64
N GLY A 53 -11.11 20.77 6.70
CA GLY A 53 -10.63 22.16 6.70
C GLY A 53 -11.53 23.18 6.00
N ASN A 54 -12.60 22.76 5.30
CA ASN A 54 -13.34 23.67 4.40
C ASN A 54 -14.81 23.94 4.77
N ASP A 55 -15.36 23.31 5.81
CA ASP A 55 -16.77 23.44 6.20
C ASP A 55 -17.03 24.50 7.29
N GLY A 56 -16.31 25.63 7.26
CA GLY A 56 -16.38 26.62 8.36
C GLY A 56 -16.31 28.10 7.99
N ARG A 57 -16.41 28.48 6.71
CA ARG A 57 -16.33 29.89 6.31
C ARG A 57 -17.40 30.30 5.30
N ASN A 58 -18.65 30.08 5.67
CA ASN A 58 -19.72 30.93 5.18
C ASN A 58 -20.75 31.03 6.30
N GLU A 59 -20.80 32.20 6.95
CA GLU A 59 -22.02 33.00 7.06
C GLU A 59 -21.84 34.14 8.09
N TYR A 60 -22.42 35.29 7.73
CA TYR A 60 -22.63 36.52 8.51
C TYR A 60 -21.43 37.47 8.72
N ARG A 61 -21.38 38.55 7.93
CA ARG A 61 -21.77 39.90 8.42
C ARG A 61 -21.87 40.89 7.25
N LYS A 62 -23.10 41.26 6.90
CA LYS A 62 -23.42 42.47 6.12
C LYS A 62 -23.65 43.62 7.10
#